data_AF-A0A7S3US53-F1
#
_entry.id   AF-A0A7S3US53-F1
#
_cell.length_a   1.000
_cell.length_b   1.000
_cell.length_c   1.000
_cell.angle_alpha   90.00
_cell.angle_beta   90.00
_cell.angle_gamma   90.00
#
_symmetry.space_group_name_H-M   'P 1'
#
loop_
_entity.id
_entity.type
_entity.pdbx_description
1 polymer ?
#
loop_
_entity_poly.entity_id
_entity_poly.type
_entity_poly.pdbx_seq_one_letter_code
_entity_poly.pdbx_strand_id
1 'polypeptide(L)'
;ATVGALLRSLPGAQVLLEMMKEWKDPELQEIIFNCTFSEDAGNDDQMTDNDKAPLMIYEDPAGHLFLKRLIIWEASQASTQETSGFSEAFVQRLEERPEFVKRMIQTNRGSFVFEALLKAERISSKVKKLLKPHSTLLKDPEAEGGFKSKVAKALHDLLH
;
A
#
# COMPACT_ATOMS: atom_id res chain seq x y z
N ALA A 1 14.68 6.80 -15.50
CA ALA A 1 13.28 6.60 -15.10
C ALA A 1 13.12 7.06 -13.67
N THR A 2 12.04 7.77 -13.33
CA THR A 2 11.76 8.15 -11.93
C THR A 2 11.34 6.91 -11.13
N VAL A 3 11.48 6.95 -9.80
CA VAL A 3 11.01 5.84 -8.94
C VAL A 3 9.51 5.59 -9.13
N GLY A 4 8.71 6.65 -9.29
CA GLY A 4 7.28 6.53 -9.62
C GLY A 4 7.03 5.77 -10.93
N ALA A 5 7.76 6.10 -12.00
CA ALA A 5 7.65 5.37 -13.27
C ALA A 5 8.08 3.90 -13.14
N LEU A 6 9.09 3.62 -12.33
CA LEU A 6 9.53 2.25 -12.05
C LEU A 6 8.48 1.47 -11.25
N LEU A 7 7.88 2.05 -10.21
CA LEU A 7 6.81 1.42 -9.42
C LEU A 7 5.59 1.05 -10.26
N ARG A 8 5.32 1.78 -11.35
CA ARG A 8 4.21 1.54 -12.29
C ARG A 8 4.53 0.55 -13.41
N SER A 9 5.76 0.06 -13.47
CA SER A 9 6.24 -0.87 -14.48
C SER A 9 6.57 -2.20 -13.82
N LEU A 10 6.05 -3.33 -14.33
CA LEU A 10 6.33 -4.64 -13.74
C LEU A 10 7.85 -4.94 -13.62
N PRO A 11 8.68 -4.75 -14.67
CA PRO A 11 10.13 -4.86 -14.54
C PRO A 11 10.74 -3.87 -13.54
N GLY A 12 10.30 -2.60 -13.57
CA GLY A 12 10.83 -1.56 -12.69
C GLY A 12 10.54 -1.82 -11.21
N ALA A 13 9.30 -2.19 -10.91
CA ALA A 13 8.83 -2.56 -9.59
C ALA A 13 9.56 -3.81 -9.06
N GLN A 14 9.89 -4.76 -9.93
CA GLN A 14 10.70 -5.92 -9.56
C GLN A 14 12.14 -5.52 -9.19
N VAL A 15 12.77 -4.62 -9.94
CA VAL A 15 14.10 -4.10 -9.62
C VAL A 15 14.09 -3.36 -8.28
N LEU A 16 13.14 -2.46 -8.08
CA LEU A 16 12.99 -1.73 -6.81
C LEU A 16 12.76 -2.67 -5.63
N LEU A 17 11.99 -3.75 -5.84
CA LEU A 17 11.75 -4.75 -4.80
C LEU A 17 13.07 -5.40 -4.37
N GLU A 18 13.91 -5.83 -5.32
CA GLU A 18 15.21 -6.42 -4.99
C GLU A 18 16.16 -5.41 -4.34
N MET A 19 16.16 -4.15 -4.79
CA MET A 19 16.95 -3.07 -4.15
C MET A 19 16.53 -2.85 -2.69
N MET A 20 15.22 -2.80 -2.41
CA MET A 20 14.71 -2.61 -1.05
C MET A 20 15.05 -3.80 -0.14
N LYS A 21 15.06 -5.02 -0.68
CA LYS A 21 15.44 -6.23 0.07
C LYS A 21 16.91 -6.23 0.47
N GLU A 22 17.77 -5.83 -0.46
CA GLU A 22 19.23 -5.90 -0.28
C GLU A 22 19.78 -4.70 0.49
N TRP A 23 19.39 -3.48 0.12
CA TRP A 23 20.05 -2.26 0.61
C TRP A 23 19.30 -1.58 1.75
N LYS A 24 17.97 -1.76 1.83
CA LYS A 24 17.12 -1.11 2.83
C LYS A 24 17.38 0.40 2.95
N ASP A 25 17.62 1.04 1.79
CA ASP A 25 18.01 2.45 1.71
C ASP A 25 16.87 3.37 2.21
N PRO A 26 17.10 4.15 3.29
CA PRO A 26 16.10 5.09 3.81
C PRO A 26 15.69 6.17 2.81
N GLU A 27 16.59 6.62 1.94
CA GLU A 27 16.27 7.64 0.93
C GLU A 27 15.34 7.07 -0.14
N LEU A 28 15.65 5.87 -0.63
CA LEU A 28 14.77 5.14 -1.56
C LEU A 28 13.39 4.87 -0.93
N GLN A 29 13.37 4.46 0.35
CA GLN A 29 12.13 4.27 1.10
C GLN A 29 11.29 5.55 1.14
N GLU A 30 11.91 6.69 1.44
CA GLU A 30 11.22 7.97 1.50
C GLU A 30 10.65 8.36 0.13
N ILE A 31 11.42 8.15 -0.95
CA ILE A 31 10.94 8.41 -2.31
C ILE A 31 9.75 7.51 -2.66
N ILE A 32 9.78 6.24 -2.25
CA ILE A 32 8.66 5.30 -2.44
C ILE A 32 7.42 5.78 -1.67
N PHE A 33 7.57 6.24 -0.43
CA PHE A 33 6.46 6.81 0.34
C PHE A 33 5.90 8.06 -0.32
N ASN A 34 6.77 8.97 -0.76
CA ASN A 34 6.34 10.17 -1.49
C ASN A 34 5.58 9.78 -2.76
N CYS A 35 6.02 8.78 -3.51
CA CYS A 35 5.27 8.28 -4.67
C CYS A 35 3.93 7.64 -4.27
N THR A 36 3.86 6.94 -3.15
CA THR A 36 2.66 6.20 -2.72
C THR A 36 1.58 7.10 -2.14
N PHE A 37 2.01 8.15 -1.44
CA PHE A 37 1.14 9.07 -0.71
C PHE A 37 1.05 10.46 -1.38
N SER A 38 1.70 10.70 -2.52
CA SER A 38 1.53 11.95 -3.27
C SER A 38 0.16 11.99 -3.94
N GLU A 39 -0.59 13.05 -3.68
CA GLU A 39 -1.85 13.35 -4.36
C GLU A 39 -1.60 13.92 -5.78
N ASP A 40 -0.37 14.38 -6.04
CA ASP A 40 0.06 15.01 -7.29
C ASP A 40 0.65 14.03 -8.31
N ALA A 41 0.50 12.71 -8.10
CA ALA A 41 1.06 11.69 -8.98
C ALA A 41 0.55 11.76 -10.44
N GLY A 42 -0.40 12.67 -10.73
CA GLY A 42 -0.92 13.01 -12.06
C GLY A 42 -0.48 14.34 -12.66
N ASN A 43 0.53 15.03 -12.12
CA ASN A 43 0.97 16.33 -12.67
C ASN A 43 2.30 16.30 -13.45
N ASP A 44 2.71 15.14 -13.97
CA ASP A 44 3.78 15.10 -15.00
C ASP A 44 3.18 15.55 -16.34
N ASP A 45 3.50 16.80 -16.70
CA ASP A 45 3.31 17.65 -17.88
C ASP A 45 3.11 17.05 -19.31
N GLN A 46 2.51 15.87 -19.48
CA GLN A 46 2.18 15.30 -20.81
C GLN A 46 0.83 14.57 -20.86
N MET A 47 -0.18 15.05 -20.15
CA MET A 47 -1.55 14.53 -20.33
C MET A 47 -2.08 14.98 -21.69
N THR A 48 -2.14 14.06 -22.65
CA THR A 48 -2.97 14.25 -23.85
C THR A 48 -4.43 13.99 -23.46
N ASP A 49 -5.40 14.62 -24.15
CA ASP A 49 -6.85 14.63 -23.82
C ASP A 49 -7.54 13.25 -23.64
N ASN A 50 -6.81 12.13 -23.73
CA ASN A 50 -7.27 10.76 -23.47
C ASN A 50 -6.70 10.11 -22.20
N ASP A 51 -5.78 10.75 -21.49
CA ASP A 51 -5.05 10.13 -20.38
C ASP A 51 -5.82 10.28 -19.07
N LYS A 52 -6.44 9.18 -18.63
CA LYS A 52 -6.97 9.07 -17.26
C LYS A 52 -5.85 9.38 -16.28
N ALA A 53 -6.15 10.16 -15.26
CA ALA A 53 -5.19 10.44 -14.20
C ALA A 53 -4.51 9.15 -13.70
N PRO A 54 -3.18 9.12 -13.59
CA PRO A 54 -2.47 7.92 -13.21
C PRO A 54 -2.93 7.46 -11.83
N LEU A 55 -3.28 6.17 -11.74
CA LEU A 55 -3.79 5.55 -10.52
C LEU A 55 -2.85 5.78 -9.34
N MET A 56 -3.34 5.81 -8.11
CA MET A 56 -2.46 5.82 -6.94
C MET A 56 -1.59 4.55 -6.93
N ILE A 57 -0.37 4.59 -6.36
CA ILE A 57 0.54 3.43 -6.40
C ILE A 57 -0.09 2.16 -5.78
N TYR A 58 -0.89 2.32 -4.72
CA TYR A 58 -1.62 1.22 -4.10
C TYR A 58 -2.81 0.69 -4.95
N GLU A 59 -3.21 1.40 -5.99
CA GLU A 59 -4.20 0.99 -6.99
C GLU A 59 -3.57 0.56 -8.31
N ASP A 60 -2.31 0.89 -8.54
CA ASP A 60 -1.58 0.58 -9.76
C ASP A 60 -1.35 -0.95 -9.90
N PRO A 61 -1.49 -1.55 -11.10
CA PRO A 61 -1.30 -2.99 -11.29
C PRO A 61 0.08 -3.51 -10.84
N ALA A 62 1.15 -2.74 -11.06
CA ALA A 62 2.50 -3.10 -10.62
C ALA A 62 2.77 -2.57 -9.21
N GLY A 63 2.34 -1.34 -8.91
CA GLY A 63 2.60 -0.67 -7.65
C GLY A 63 2.05 -1.41 -6.43
N HIS A 64 0.79 -1.87 -6.47
CA HIS A 64 0.21 -2.60 -5.35
C HIS A 64 0.90 -3.96 -5.12
N LEU A 65 1.38 -4.61 -6.18
CA LEU A 65 2.13 -5.87 -6.07
C LEU A 65 3.49 -5.63 -5.43
N PHE A 66 4.17 -4.55 -5.80
CA PHE A 66 5.41 -4.14 -5.14
C PHE A 66 5.21 -3.97 -3.63
N LEU A 67 4.23 -3.13 -3.22
CA LEU A 67 3.94 -2.88 -1.81
C LEU A 67 3.63 -4.19 -1.08
N LYS A 68 2.69 -4.98 -1.63
CA LYS A 68 2.29 -6.28 -1.07
C LYS A 68 3.47 -7.22 -0.89
N ARG A 69 4.32 -7.37 -1.92
CA ARG A 69 5.47 -8.29 -1.90
C ARG A 69 6.55 -7.84 -0.92
N LEU A 70 6.81 -6.53 -0.83
CA LEU A 70 7.79 -5.99 0.11
C LEU A 70 7.34 -6.24 1.56
N ILE A 71 6.07 -5.97 1.87
CA ILE A 71 5.48 -6.24 3.21
C ILE A 71 5.56 -7.73 3.56
N ILE A 72 5.16 -8.62 2.64
CA ILE A 72 5.22 -10.07 2.86
C ILE A 72 6.66 -10.54 3.06
N TRP A 73 7.58 -10.05 2.24
CA TRP A 73 8.99 -10.38 2.37
C TRP A 73 9.52 -9.95 3.74
N GLU A 74 9.27 -8.72 4.16
CA GLU A 74 9.71 -8.22 5.45
C GLU A 74 9.12 -9.03 6.62
N ALA A 75 7.83 -9.35 6.56
CA ALA A 75 7.18 -10.20 7.55
C ALA A 75 7.83 -11.60 7.64
N SER A 76 8.32 -12.14 6.53
CA SER A 76 9.01 -13.44 6.49
C SER A 76 10.44 -13.40 7.06
N GLN A 77 11.05 -12.21 7.22
CA GLN A 77 12.41 -12.08 7.74
C GLN A 77 12.50 -12.25 9.27
N ALA A 78 11.37 -12.36 9.98
CA ALA A 78 11.09 -12.91 11.31
C ALA A 78 12.08 -12.77 12.52
N SER A 79 13.33 -12.33 12.41
CA SER A 79 14.31 -12.58 13.49
C SER A 79 15.48 -11.63 13.68
N THR A 80 15.79 -10.66 12.80
CA THR A 80 17.17 -10.11 12.84
C THR A 80 17.38 -8.64 13.15
N GLN A 81 16.40 -7.72 13.12
CA GLN A 81 16.73 -6.30 13.38
C GLN A 81 15.65 -5.55 14.19
N GLU A 82 16.14 -4.75 15.15
CA GLU A 82 15.40 -3.82 16.03
C GLU A 82 14.98 -2.52 15.34
N THR A 83 15.35 -2.32 14.06
CA THR A 83 15.00 -1.11 13.31
C THR A 83 13.56 -1.19 12.78
N SER A 84 12.86 -0.04 12.78
CA SER A 84 11.52 0.07 12.21
C SER A 84 11.58 -0.24 10.71
N GLY A 85 10.99 -1.36 10.33
CA GLY A 85 10.92 -1.82 8.95
C GLY A 85 10.04 -0.94 8.04
N PHE A 86 10.08 -1.22 6.75
CA PHE A 86 9.24 -0.55 5.73
C PHE A 86 7.75 -0.59 6.13
N SER A 87 7.25 -1.74 6.58
CA SER A 87 5.83 -1.92 6.92
C SER A 87 5.43 -1.14 8.17
N GLU A 88 6.34 -1.00 9.14
CA GLU A 88 6.12 -0.19 10.34
C GLU A 88 6.00 1.29 9.97
N ALA A 89 6.95 1.80 9.17
CA ALA A 89 6.93 3.17 8.69
C ALA A 89 5.73 3.43 7.75
N PHE A 90 5.33 2.44 6.94
CA PHE A 90 4.14 2.53 6.09
C PHE A 90 2.86 2.69 6.93
N VAL A 91 2.72 1.91 8.01
CA VAL A 91 1.60 2.04 8.95
C VAL A 91 1.62 3.38 9.66
N GLN A 92 2.80 3.87 10.08
CA GLN A 92 2.91 5.19 10.68
C GLN A 92 2.45 6.31 9.72
N ARG A 93 2.83 6.24 8.43
CA ARG A 93 2.36 7.19 7.42
C ARG A 93 0.84 7.16 7.24
N LEU A 94 0.22 5.98 7.39
CA LEU A 94 -1.24 5.85 7.37
C LEU A 94 -1.91 6.41 8.63
N GLU A 95 -1.28 6.27 9.80
CA GLU A 95 -1.74 6.90 11.05
C GLU A 95 -1.70 8.44 10.96
N GLU A 96 -0.66 8.98 10.34
CA GLU A 96 -0.50 10.42 10.09
C GLU A 96 -1.48 10.94 9.00
N ARG A 97 -2.02 10.05 8.16
CA ARG A 97 -2.85 10.37 6.99
C ARG A 97 -4.09 9.48 6.90
N PRO A 98 -5.03 9.59 7.85
CA PRO A 98 -6.19 8.68 7.96
C PRO A 98 -7.11 8.69 6.72
N GLU A 99 -7.11 9.77 5.94
CA GLU A 99 -7.83 9.86 4.67
C GLU A 99 -7.34 8.83 3.64
N PHE A 100 -6.07 8.45 3.67
CA PHE A 100 -5.53 7.39 2.81
C PHE A 100 -6.05 6.01 3.19
N VAL A 101 -6.27 5.75 4.48
CA VAL A 101 -6.81 4.46 4.94
C VAL A 101 -8.15 4.20 4.29
N LYS A 102 -9.07 5.18 4.35
CA LYS A 102 -10.40 5.07 3.72
C LYS A 102 -10.28 4.87 2.20
N ARG A 103 -9.48 5.67 1.50
CA ARG A 103 -9.31 5.55 0.04
C ARG A 103 -8.74 4.20 -0.38
N MET A 104 -7.72 3.72 0.33
CA MET A 104 -7.07 2.45 0.05
C MET A 104 -8.02 1.25 0.22
N ILE A 105 -8.80 1.18 1.31
CA ILE A 105 -9.76 0.06 1.51
C ILE A 105 -10.93 0.10 0.53
N GLN A 106 -11.24 1.28 -0.02
CA GLN A 106 -12.22 1.43 -1.10
C GLN A 106 -11.70 0.96 -2.46
N THR A 107 -10.52 0.34 -2.53
CA THR A 107 -10.00 -0.27 -3.76
C THR A 107 -9.62 -1.74 -3.56
N ASN A 108 -9.74 -2.55 -4.61
CA ASN A 108 -9.45 -3.99 -4.53
C ASN A 108 -7.97 -4.22 -4.23
N ARG A 109 -7.13 -3.42 -4.89
CA ARG A 109 -5.67 -3.50 -4.79
C ARG A 109 -5.16 -2.92 -3.48
N GLY A 110 -5.71 -1.82 -2.98
CA GLY A 110 -5.40 -1.31 -1.64
C GLY A 110 -5.83 -2.29 -0.54
N SER A 111 -6.96 -2.99 -0.70
CA SER A 111 -7.38 -4.06 0.21
C SER A 111 -6.34 -5.20 0.29
N PHE A 112 -5.71 -5.57 -0.84
CA PHE A 112 -4.62 -6.57 -0.85
C PHE A 112 -3.35 -6.08 -0.13
N VAL A 113 -3.09 -4.78 -0.09
CA VAL A 113 -1.99 -4.20 0.71
C VAL A 113 -2.30 -4.34 2.20
N PHE A 114 -3.52 -4.00 2.63
CA PHE A 114 -3.95 -4.20 4.02
C PHE A 114 -3.98 -5.66 4.44
N GLU A 115 -4.33 -6.57 3.54
CA GLU A 115 -4.26 -8.01 3.80
C GLU A 115 -2.82 -8.44 4.14
N ALA A 116 -1.83 -7.93 3.41
CA ALA A 116 -0.42 -8.20 3.69
C ALA A 116 0.02 -7.59 5.03
N LEU A 117 -0.40 -6.35 5.33
CA LEU A 117 -0.09 -5.69 6.60
C LEU A 117 -0.69 -6.45 7.80
N LEU A 118 -1.91 -6.99 7.69
CA LEU A 118 -2.54 -7.80 8.75
C LEU A 118 -1.81 -9.13 8.98
N LYS A 119 -1.20 -9.70 7.94
CA LYS A 119 -0.40 -10.93 8.04
C LYS A 119 0.98 -10.69 8.66
N ALA A 120 1.44 -9.45 8.73
CA ALA A 120 2.68 -9.08 9.41
C ALA A 120 2.44 -8.97 10.93
N GLU A 121 2.72 -10.04 11.68
CA GLU A 121 2.36 -10.19 13.10
C GLU A 121 2.74 -8.98 13.96
N ARG A 122 3.95 -8.44 13.78
CA ARG A 122 4.49 -7.30 14.54
C ARG A 122 3.60 -6.04 14.47
N ILE A 123 3.03 -5.75 13.30
CA ILE A 123 2.21 -4.55 13.06
C ILE A 123 0.72 -4.84 13.01
N SER A 124 0.32 -6.12 12.98
CA SER A 124 -1.07 -6.55 12.85
C SER A 124 -2.02 -5.83 13.82
N SER A 125 -1.60 -5.63 15.07
CA SER A 125 -2.39 -4.93 16.09
C SER A 125 -2.62 -3.45 15.76
N LYS A 126 -1.61 -2.75 15.21
CA LYS A 126 -1.72 -1.36 14.76
C LYS A 126 -2.63 -1.26 13.53
N VAL A 127 -2.47 -2.17 12.58
CA VAL A 127 -3.30 -2.24 11.38
C VAL A 127 -4.77 -2.50 11.73
N LYS A 128 -5.05 -3.41 12.69
CA LYS A 128 -6.41 -3.63 13.20
C LYS A 128 -7.00 -2.36 13.82
N LYS A 129 -6.21 -1.59 14.58
CA LYS A 129 -6.65 -0.30 15.15
C LYS A 129 -6.99 0.72 14.05
N LEU A 130 -6.16 0.81 13.01
CA LEU A 130 -6.39 1.66 11.84
C LEU A 130 -7.67 1.31 11.09
N LEU A 131 -7.96 0.01 10.91
CA LEU A 131 -9.10 -0.45 10.13
C LEU A 131 -10.42 -0.48 10.91
N LYS A 132 -10.37 -0.56 12.24
CA LYS A 132 -11.56 -0.67 13.10
C LYS A 132 -12.59 0.45 12.90
N PRO A 133 -12.22 1.74 12.77
CA PRO A 133 -13.16 2.81 12.44
C PRO A 133 -13.91 2.62 11.11
N HIS A 134 -13.37 1.77 10.22
CA HIS A 134 -13.91 1.51 8.89
C HIS A 134 -14.56 0.12 8.76
N SER A 135 -14.85 -0.58 9.87
CA SER A 135 -15.39 -1.94 9.82
C SER A 135 -16.70 -2.04 9.03
N THR A 136 -17.60 -1.05 9.17
CA THR A 136 -18.85 -0.98 8.41
C THR A 136 -18.61 -0.97 6.90
N LEU A 137 -17.63 -0.19 6.45
CA LEU A 137 -17.25 -0.10 5.04
C LEU A 137 -16.59 -1.38 4.53
N LEU A 138 -15.80 -2.07 5.38
CA LEU A 138 -15.21 -3.36 5.03
C LEU A 138 -16.26 -4.48 4.94
N LYS A 139 -17.31 -4.42 5.78
CA LYS A 139 -18.41 -5.39 5.79
C LYS A 139 -19.26 -5.31 4.54
N ASP A 140 -19.56 -4.08 4.10
CA ASP A 140 -20.33 -3.80 2.89
C ASP A 140 -19.64 -2.72 2.05
N PRO A 141 -18.63 -3.11 1.25
CA PRO A 141 -17.87 -2.17 0.42
C PRO A 141 -18.72 -1.50 -0.66
N GLU A 142 -19.88 -2.06 -0.99
CA GLU A 142 -20.77 -1.55 -2.04
C GLU A 142 -21.69 -0.43 -1.53
N ALA A 143 -21.91 -0.33 -0.21
CA ALA A 143 -22.84 0.62 0.41
C ALA A 143 -22.50 2.11 0.21
N GLU A 144 -21.21 2.46 0.02
CA GLU A 144 -20.77 3.85 -0.20
C GLU A 144 -20.29 4.10 -1.65
N GLY A 145 -20.86 3.41 -2.63
CA GLY A 145 -20.44 3.53 -4.03
C GLY A 145 -19.09 2.86 -4.32
N GLY A 146 -18.65 1.97 -3.43
CA GLY A 146 -17.44 1.19 -3.62
C GLY A 146 -17.66 -0.02 -4.51
N PHE A 147 -16.65 -0.88 -4.58
CA PHE A 147 -16.59 -2.01 -5.49
C PHE A 147 -16.79 -3.32 -4.73
N LYS A 148 -17.28 -4.36 -5.43
CA LYS A 148 -17.38 -5.70 -4.86
C LYS A 148 -15.99 -6.27 -4.52
N SER A 149 -15.65 -6.30 -3.24
CA SER A 149 -14.36 -6.80 -2.75
C SER A 149 -14.52 -8.04 -1.89
N LYS A 150 -14.10 -9.21 -2.41
CA LYS A 150 -13.94 -10.39 -1.55
C LYS A 150 -12.86 -10.16 -0.49
N VAL A 151 -11.85 -9.36 -0.82
CA VAL A 151 -10.72 -9.07 0.06
C VAL A 151 -11.15 -8.15 1.20
N ALA A 152 -11.91 -7.09 0.94
CA ALA A 152 -12.37 -6.19 2.01
C ALA A 152 -13.28 -6.91 3.02
N LYS A 153 -14.13 -7.82 2.53
CA LYS A 153 -14.90 -8.70 3.43
C LYS A 153 -13.99 -9.62 4.26
N ALA A 154 -12.95 -10.20 3.65
CA ALA A 154 -11.97 -10.99 4.40
C ALA A 154 -11.20 -10.12 5.42
N LEU A 155 -10.91 -8.85 5.11
CA LEU A 155 -10.33 -7.91 6.09
C LEU A 155 -11.27 -7.70 7.27
N HIS A 156 -12.57 -7.46 7.02
CA HIS A 156 -13.57 -7.36 8.08
C HIS A 156 -13.57 -8.59 8.99
N ASP A 157 -13.53 -9.80 8.40
CA ASP A 157 -13.52 -11.06 9.15
C ASP A 157 -12.21 -11.25 9.96
N LEU A 158 -11.09 -10.61 9.57
CA LEU A 158 -9.85 -10.61 10.35
C LEU A 158 -9.85 -9.60 11.52
N LEU A 159 -10.80 -8.67 11.55
CA LEU A 159 -10.98 -7.70 12.65
C LEU A 159 -11.79 -8.28 13.82
N HIS A 160 -12.56 -9.34 13.58
CA HIS A 160 -13.50 -9.96 14.53
C HIS A 160 -13.15 -11.42 14.81
#